data_AF-I1CEM6-F1
#
_entry.id   AF-I1CEM6-F1
#
_cell.length_a   1.000
_cell.length_b   1.000
_cell.length_c   1.000
_cell.angle_alpha   90.00
_cell.angle_beta   90.00
_cell.angle_gamma   90.00
#
_symmetry.space_group_name_H-M   'P 1'
#
loop_
_entity.id
_entity.type
_entity.pdbx_description
1 polymer ?
#
loop_
_entity_poly.entity_id
_entity_poly.type
_entity_poly.pdbx_seq_one_letter_code
_entity_poly.pdbx_strand_id
1 'polypeptide(L)'
;MCKERGELLTIGSIIAAAAAKGLRGSAHWDNVSSHEARGISFAVGGDPGAVTIPNILKKYSPQVNGASLSEHEIELCRFGLCSLEQYIPDLDVLNAAQSASFAMSLPTEVTYLVSKMKTLPGVDFENDWKLINVQIGGETSPETYSKHLDDMLSRVRAEVPRVIVNLINNWNISDVYMATHGHLYCKASMFGRFQYNQLQCPCSVGASNRPKMNQLASDYNNALYKLHLKYNALKDDSFGVMHTPTSIDFSGAPMKIYRLLGTRFLSRSPRK
;
A
#
# COMPACT_ATOMS: atom_id res chain seq x y z
N MET A 1 -1.74 -14.07 -27.40
CA MET A 1 -1.19 -14.02 -26.03
C MET A 1 -0.35 -12.75 -25.95
N CYS A 2 -0.78 -11.72 -25.23
CA CYS A 2 -0.03 -10.47 -25.13
C CYS A 2 1.35 -10.78 -24.52
N LYS A 3 2.42 -10.63 -25.31
CA LYS A 3 3.81 -10.78 -24.88
C LYS A 3 4.34 -9.46 -24.31
N GLU A 4 3.49 -8.72 -23.60
CA GLU A 4 3.88 -7.44 -23.04
C GLU A 4 4.53 -7.67 -21.68
N ARG A 5 5.74 -7.15 -21.54
CA ARG A 5 6.48 -7.04 -20.28
C ARG A 5 5.95 -5.84 -19.50
N GLY A 6 5.95 -5.96 -18.18
CA GLY A 6 5.47 -4.88 -17.35
C GLY A 6 5.81 -5.02 -15.89
N GLU A 7 5.91 -3.88 -15.24
CA GLU A 7 6.52 -3.72 -13.93
C GLU A 7 5.45 -3.34 -12.93
N LEU A 8 5.47 -4.00 -11.78
CA LEU A 8 4.58 -3.68 -10.66
C LEU A 8 5.35 -2.91 -9.62
N LEU A 9 4.82 -1.73 -9.29
CA LEU A 9 5.43 -0.82 -8.35
C LEU A 9 4.40 -0.36 -7.33
N THR A 10 4.89 0.09 -6.19
CA THR A 10 4.02 0.65 -5.17
C THR A 10 4.69 1.77 -4.39
N ILE A 11 3.90 2.81 -4.06
CA ILE A 11 4.25 3.93 -3.19
C ILE A 11 3.08 4.18 -2.23
N GLY A 12 3.34 4.57 -0.99
CA GLY A 12 2.31 4.68 0.03
C GLY A 12 2.81 4.38 1.45
N SER A 13 1.89 4.32 2.40
CA SER A 13 2.18 3.78 3.74
C SER A 13 1.43 2.49 4.03
N ILE A 14 0.19 2.38 3.56
CA ILE A 14 -0.69 1.23 3.86
C ILE A 14 -0.16 -0.05 3.22
N ILE A 15 0.39 0.07 2.02
CA ILE A 15 0.87 -1.05 1.19
C ILE A 15 2.32 -1.44 1.47
N ALA A 16 2.96 -0.83 2.47
CA ALA A 16 4.20 -1.32 3.05
C ALA A 16 4.01 -2.65 3.81
N ALA A 17 2.75 -3.00 4.13
CA ALA A 17 2.39 -4.24 4.82
C ALA A 17 3.00 -4.37 6.24
N ALA A 18 3.15 -3.24 6.92
CA ALA A 18 3.53 -3.18 8.32
C ALA A 18 2.56 -4.01 9.19
N ALA A 19 3.11 -4.90 10.01
CA ALA A 19 2.36 -5.79 10.89
C ALA A 19 1.32 -6.68 10.17
N ALA A 20 1.43 -6.89 8.84
CA ALA A 20 0.42 -7.62 8.09
C ALA A 20 0.33 -9.12 8.45
N LYS A 21 1.39 -9.70 9.03
CA LYS A 21 1.35 -11.06 9.58
C LYS A 21 0.66 -11.15 10.95
N GLY A 22 0.34 -10.01 11.54
CA GLY A 22 -0.44 -9.92 12.77
C GLY A 22 0.30 -10.37 14.03
N LEU A 23 -0.38 -10.30 15.18
CA LEU A 23 0.18 -10.76 16.45
C LEU A 23 0.25 -12.29 16.50
N ARG A 24 1.40 -12.85 16.89
CA ARG A 24 1.55 -14.30 17.06
C ARG A 24 1.22 -14.73 18.49
N GLY A 25 -0.08 -14.91 18.76
CA GLY A 25 -0.56 -15.63 19.95
C GLY A 25 -0.50 -14.87 21.28
N SER A 26 -0.06 -13.60 21.28
CA SER A 26 -0.14 -12.70 22.44
C SER A 26 -0.87 -11.41 22.09
N ALA A 27 -1.35 -10.68 23.10
CA ALA A 27 -1.89 -9.32 22.94
C ALA A 27 -0.79 -8.25 23.13
N HIS A 28 0.48 -8.64 22.90
CA HIS A 28 1.64 -7.78 23.01
C HIS A 28 2.28 -7.59 21.65
N TRP A 29 2.78 -6.38 21.41
CA TRP A 29 3.60 -6.10 20.25
C TRP A 29 4.92 -6.88 20.36
N ASP A 30 5.17 -7.74 19.38
CA ASP A 30 6.37 -8.59 19.33
C ASP A 30 7.28 -8.20 18.17
N ASN A 31 8.42 -8.87 18.05
CA ASN A 31 9.37 -8.62 16.97
C ASN A 31 8.72 -8.78 15.58
N VAL A 32 7.90 -9.82 15.39
CA VAL A 32 7.20 -10.06 14.11
C VAL A 32 6.23 -8.94 13.76
N SER A 33 5.61 -8.32 14.74
CA SER A 33 4.71 -7.18 14.54
C SER A 33 5.46 -5.92 14.14
N SER A 34 6.75 -5.81 14.46
CA SER A 34 7.65 -4.72 14.05
C SER A 34 8.23 -4.88 12.63
N HIS A 35 7.62 -5.72 11.79
CA HIS A 35 8.08 -5.95 10.42
C HIS A 35 7.10 -5.43 9.36
N GLU A 36 7.67 -5.01 8.24
CA GLU A 36 6.98 -4.81 6.97
C GLU A 36 7.01 -6.11 6.19
N ALA A 37 5.86 -6.78 6.10
CA ALA A 37 5.73 -8.05 5.39
C ALA A 37 5.53 -7.82 3.89
N ARG A 38 6.53 -7.21 3.24
CA ARG A 38 6.53 -6.80 1.84
C ARG A 38 6.05 -7.89 0.90
N GLY A 39 6.53 -9.12 1.09
CA GLY A 39 6.23 -10.29 0.26
C GLY A 39 4.74 -10.67 0.21
N ILE A 40 3.94 -10.24 1.18
CA ILE A 40 2.48 -10.50 1.23
C ILE A 40 1.63 -9.24 1.00
N SER A 41 2.24 -8.09 0.68
CA SER A 41 1.50 -6.87 0.34
C SER A 41 0.61 -7.13 -0.87
N PHE A 42 -0.70 -6.84 -0.77
CA PHE A 42 -1.64 -7.14 -1.86
C PHE A 42 -1.24 -6.44 -3.18
N ALA A 43 -0.62 -5.27 -3.10
CA ALA A 43 -0.29 -4.43 -4.24
C ALA A 43 0.94 -4.93 -5.03
N VAL A 44 1.96 -5.46 -4.34
CA VAL A 44 3.26 -5.77 -4.96
C VAL A 44 4.00 -6.98 -4.35
N GLY A 45 3.42 -7.71 -3.41
CA GLY A 45 4.05 -8.88 -2.80
C GLY A 45 4.23 -10.07 -3.75
N GLY A 46 5.37 -10.75 -3.69
CA GLY A 46 5.74 -11.88 -4.53
C GLY A 46 5.96 -13.20 -3.81
N ASP A 47 5.69 -13.28 -2.50
CA ASP A 47 5.93 -14.52 -1.73
C ASP A 47 5.08 -15.68 -2.25
N PRO A 48 5.61 -16.91 -2.26
CA PRO A 48 4.86 -18.09 -2.69
C PRO A 48 3.54 -18.24 -1.92
N GLY A 49 2.44 -18.36 -2.65
CA GLY A 49 1.11 -18.57 -2.07
C GLY A 49 0.39 -17.31 -1.59
N ALA A 50 1.03 -16.13 -1.65
CA ALA A 50 0.37 -14.87 -1.33
C ALA A 50 -0.67 -14.49 -2.41
N VAL A 51 -1.85 -14.01 -1.99
CA VAL A 51 -2.90 -13.53 -2.91
C VAL A 51 -2.66 -12.04 -3.18
N THR A 52 -1.83 -11.77 -4.19
CA THR A 52 -1.35 -10.43 -4.52
C THR A 52 -1.48 -10.16 -6.01
N ILE A 53 -1.48 -8.88 -6.40
CA ILE A 53 -1.51 -8.46 -7.81
C ILE A 53 -0.38 -9.14 -8.61
N PRO A 54 0.90 -9.15 -8.17
CA PRO A 54 1.95 -9.86 -8.91
C PRO A 54 1.72 -11.34 -9.11
N ASN A 55 1.31 -12.06 -8.06
CA ASN A 55 1.11 -13.51 -8.16
C ASN A 55 -0.10 -13.87 -9.05
N ILE A 56 -1.10 -13.01 -9.12
CA ILE A 56 -2.22 -13.14 -10.05
C ILE A 56 -1.76 -12.86 -11.49
N LEU A 57 -1.05 -11.74 -11.71
CA LEU A 57 -0.61 -11.33 -13.05
C LEU A 57 0.45 -12.27 -13.64
N LYS A 58 1.35 -12.82 -12.82
CA LYS A 58 2.35 -13.82 -13.26
C LYS A 58 1.74 -15.06 -13.92
N LYS A 59 0.47 -15.39 -13.65
CA LYS A 59 -0.25 -16.48 -14.33
C LYS A 59 -0.55 -16.17 -15.80
N TYR A 60 -0.65 -14.90 -16.15
CA TYR A 60 -1.03 -14.43 -17.48
C TYR A 60 0.16 -13.81 -18.24
N SER A 61 1.04 -13.09 -17.53
CA SER A 61 2.31 -12.58 -18.03
C SER A 61 3.46 -13.00 -17.10
N PRO A 62 4.14 -14.12 -17.41
CA PRO A 62 5.23 -14.64 -16.58
C PRO A 62 6.45 -13.71 -16.44
N GLN A 63 6.55 -12.69 -17.30
CA GLN A 63 7.70 -11.77 -17.36
C GLN A 63 7.48 -10.49 -16.54
N VAL A 64 6.46 -10.45 -15.69
CA VAL A 64 6.20 -9.30 -14.81
C VAL A 64 7.22 -9.24 -13.68
N ASN A 65 7.90 -8.09 -13.55
CA ASN A 65 8.91 -7.84 -12.51
C ASN A 65 8.40 -6.89 -11.42
N GLY A 66 9.25 -6.65 -10.42
CA GLY A 66 9.01 -5.65 -9.37
C GLY A 66 8.41 -6.18 -8.07
N ALA A 67 8.02 -7.46 -8.03
CA ALA A 67 7.40 -8.05 -6.85
C ALA A 67 8.37 -8.08 -5.65
N SER A 68 7.94 -7.55 -4.52
CA SER A 68 8.71 -7.54 -3.27
C SER A 68 8.69 -8.90 -2.58
N LEU A 69 9.69 -9.17 -1.75
CA LEU A 69 9.94 -10.48 -1.17
C LEU A 69 10.07 -10.41 0.35
N SER A 70 9.63 -11.45 1.03
CA SER A 70 9.87 -11.67 2.46
C SER A 70 9.38 -10.50 3.34
N GLU A 71 10.05 -10.28 4.47
CA GLU A 71 9.80 -9.21 5.42
C GLU A 71 11.11 -8.69 5.99
N HIS A 72 11.07 -7.48 6.53
CA HIS A 72 12.17 -6.85 7.26
C HIS A 72 11.63 -5.90 8.33
N GLU A 73 12.51 -5.40 9.19
CA GLU A 73 12.14 -4.39 10.20
C GLU A 73 11.55 -3.15 9.54
N ILE A 74 10.59 -2.51 10.22
CA ILE A 74 9.87 -1.35 9.70
C ILE A 74 10.81 -0.22 9.25
N GLU A 75 10.64 0.23 8.01
CA GLU A 75 11.14 1.51 7.52
C GLU A 75 10.20 2.64 7.93
N LEU A 76 10.67 3.57 8.76
CA LEU A 76 9.79 4.51 9.43
C LEU A 76 9.93 5.92 8.85
N CYS A 77 9.01 6.29 7.97
CA CYS A 77 8.94 7.63 7.38
C CYS A 77 8.08 8.57 8.23
N ARG A 78 8.58 8.96 9.41
CA ARG A 78 7.92 9.92 10.32
C ARG A 78 8.92 10.95 10.86
N PHE A 79 8.46 12.17 11.16
CA PHE A 79 9.29 13.24 11.71
C PHE A 79 10.55 13.57 10.87
N GLY A 80 10.45 13.46 9.54
CA GLY A 80 11.57 13.69 8.63
C GLY A 80 12.51 12.49 8.43
N LEU A 81 12.22 11.34 9.03
CA LEU A 81 13.00 10.10 8.86
C LEU A 81 12.61 9.34 7.57
N CYS A 82 12.50 10.01 6.43
CA CYS A 82 12.20 9.36 5.15
C CYS A 82 13.47 9.25 4.31
N SER A 83 14.47 8.53 4.83
CA SER A 83 15.77 8.40 4.17
C SER A 83 15.76 7.31 3.10
N LEU A 84 16.39 7.57 1.96
CA LEU A 84 16.64 6.56 0.92
C LEU A 84 17.55 5.42 1.43
N GLU A 85 18.26 5.61 2.53
CA GLU A 85 19.16 4.61 3.13
C GLU A 85 18.42 3.54 3.94
N GLN A 86 17.13 3.73 4.24
CA GLN A 86 16.34 2.76 5.00
C GLN A 86 15.85 1.57 4.15
N TYR A 87 15.68 1.78 2.85
CA TYR A 87 15.22 0.72 1.95
C TYR A 87 16.19 -0.47 1.95
N ILE A 88 15.63 -1.66 1.79
CA ILE A 88 16.35 -2.92 1.64
C ILE A 88 16.09 -3.42 0.21
N PRO A 89 16.88 -2.97 -0.79
CA PRO A 89 16.50 -3.09 -2.20
C PRO A 89 16.37 -4.51 -2.74
N ASP A 90 16.95 -5.50 -2.05
CA ASP A 90 16.85 -6.92 -2.38
C ASP A 90 15.51 -7.53 -1.94
N LEU A 91 14.86 -6.94 -0.93
CA LEU A 91 13.55 -7.36 -0.42
C LEU A 91 12.42 -6.47 -0.94
N ASP A 92 12.63 -5.16 -0.97
CA ASP A 92 11.64 -4.19 -1.44
C ASP A 92 11.39 -4.30 -2.93
N VAL A 93 12.46 -4.53 -3.71
CA VAL A 93 12.42 -4.54 -5.18
C VAL A 93 11.81 -3.25 -5.73
N LEU A 94 10.54 -3.21 -6.12
CA LEU A 94 9.84 -1.99 -6.58
C LEU A 94 8.72 -1.56 -5.61
N ASN A 95 8.87 -1.87 -4.32
CA ASN A 95 8.02 -1.40 -3.24
C ASN A 95 8.69 -0.25 -2.49
N ALA A 96 8.34 0.99 -2.82
CA ALA A 96 8.86 2.17 -2.13
C ALA A 96 7.92 2.70 -1.03
N ALA A 97 6.89 1.93 -0.66
CA ALA A 97 6.03 2.34 0.43
C ALA A 97 6.82 2.35 1.75
N GLN A 98 6.56 3.27 2.67
CA GLN A 98 7.18 3.27 3.99
C GLN A 98 6.15 3.45 5.08
N SER A 99 6.30 2.73 6.19
CA SER A 99 5.42 2.91 7.35
C SER A 99 5.40 4.36 7.81
N ALA A 100 4.21 4.83 8.19
CA ALA A 100 3.94 6.21 8.62
C ALA A 100 4.18 7.30 7.56
N SER A 101 4.46 6.93 6.30
CA SER A 101 4.50 7.87 5.17
C SER A 101 3.15 8.57 4.94
N PHE A 102 3.22 9.86 4.61
CA PHE A 102 2.09 10.71 4.20
C PHE A 102 2.31 11.24 2.79
N ALA A 103 1.27 11.83 2.18
CA ALA A 103 1.35 12.33 0.80
C ALA A 103 2.57 13.25 0.52
N MET A 104 3.05 13.99 1.52
CA MET A 104 4.26 14.83 1.39
C MET A 104 5.56 14.06 1.15
N SER A 105 5.59 12.76 1.49
CA SER A 105 6.76 11.87 1.34
C SER A 105 6.85 11.21 -0.03
N LEU A 106 5.76 11.24 -0.82
CA LEU A 106 5.70 10.64 -2.16
C LEU A 106 6.87 11.02 -3.09
N PRO A 107 7.42 12.26 -3.08
CA PRO A 107 8.58 12.58 -3.89
C PRO A 107 9.81 11.71 -3.59
N THR A 108 10.05 11.34 -2.33
CA THR A 108 11.17 10.45 -1.98
C THR A 108 10.92 9.03 -2.49
N GLU A 109 9.70 8.52 -2.33
CA GLU A 109 9.31 7.19 -2.80
C GLU A 109 9.40 7.08 -4.33
N VAL A 110 8.99 8.13 -5.07
CA VAL A 110 9.19 8.21 -6.53
C VAL A 110 10.67 8.22 -6.90
N THR A 111 11.51 8.97 -6.18
CA THR A 111 12.96 8.99 -6.43
C THR A 111 13.57 7.60 -6.29
N TYR A 112 13.18 6.85 -5.26
CA TYR A 112 13.62 5.46 -5.09
C TYR A 112 13.18 4.60 -6.28
N LEU A 113 11.88 4.63 -6.66
CA LEU A 113 11.38 3.79 -7.75
C LEU A 113 12.07 4.09 -9.09
N VAL A 114 12.24 5.37 -9.43
CA VAL A 114 12.91 5.77 -10.68
C VAL A 114 14.36 5.28 -10.71
N SER A 115 15.10 5.45 -9.60
CA SER A 115 16.48 4.97 -9.49
C SER A 115 16.56 3.44 -9.61
N LYS A 116 15.66 2.74 -8.91
CA LYS A 116 15.67 1.28 -8.85
C LYS A 116 15.25 0.65 -10.18
N MET A 117 14.21 1.15 -10.86
CA MET A 117 13.81 0.63 -12.17
C MET A 117 14.92 0.74 -13.22
N LYS A 118 15.70 1.83 -13.19
CA LYS A 118 16.81 2.05 -14.14
C LYS A 118 17.98 1.08 -13.95
N THR A 119 18.06 0.43 -12.78
CA THR A 119 19.17 -0.45 -12.41
C THR A 119 18.74 -1.91 -12.19
N LEU A 120 17.43 -2.18 -12.13
CA LEU A 120 16.90 -3.51 -11.87
C LEU A 120 17.07 -4.42 -13.09
N PRO A 121 17.80 -5.55 -12.98
CA PRO A 121 17.95 -6.48 -14.09
C PRO A 121 16.61 -7.04 -14.56
N GLY A 122 16.41 -7.10 -15.87
CA GLY A 122 15.19 -7.62 -16.49
C GLY A 122 14.08 -6.60 -16.71
N VAL A 123 14.25 -5.36 -16.23
CA VAL A 123 13.34 -4.23 -16.52
C VAL A 123 13.87 -3.41 -17.70
N ASP A 124 13.02 -3.18 -18.70
CA ASP A 124 13.25 -2.15 -19.72
C ASP A 124 12.54 -0.86 -19.30
N PHE A 125 13.31 0.05 -18.69
CA PHE A 125 12.77 1.31 -18.17
C PHE A 125 12.07 2.15 -19.25
N GLU A 126 12.50 2.09 -20.51
CA GLU A 126 11.93 2.91 -21.58
C GLU A 126 10.71 2.26 -22.23
N ASN A 127 10.73 0.94 -22.39
CA ASN A 127 9.74 0.24 -23.22
C ASN A 127 8.69 -0.56 -22.46
N ASP A 128 8.97 -1.01 -21.24
CA ASP A 128 7.99 -1.84 -20.54
C ASP A 128 6.89 -0.99 -19.88
N TRP A 129 5.67 -1.52 -19.78
CA TRP A 129 4.57 -0.82 -19.11
C TRP A 129 4.70 -0.91 -17.59
N LYS A 130 4.50 0.21 -16.88
CA LYS A 130 4.64 0.29 -15.42
C LYS A 130 3.28 0.52 -14.78
N LEU A 131 2.91 -0.29 -13.79
CA LEU A 131 1.73 -0.07 -12.96
C LEU A 131 2.18 0.35 -11.55
N ILE A 132 1.96 1.61 -11.20
CA ILE A 132 2.28 2.15 -9.87
C ILE A 132 0.99 2.15 -9.03
N ASN A 133 0.94 1.33 -7.99
CA ASN A 133 -0.15 1.35 -7.01
C ASN A 133 0.15 2.38 -5.91
N VAL A 134 -0.78 3.31 -5.71
CA VAL A 134 -0.68 4.38 -4.72
C VAL A 134 -1.78 4.21 -3.68
N GLN A 135 -1.41 3.99 -2.42
CA GLN A 135 -2.35 4.01 -1.30
C GLN A 135 -1.72 4.68 -0.10
N ILE A 136 -2.14 5.92 0.15
CA ILE A 136 -1.54 6.79 1.15
C ILE A 136 -2.59 7.58 1.93
N GLY A 137 -2.39 7.69 3.24
CA GLY A 137 -3.17 8.58 4.09
C GLY A 137 -2.71 10.03 3.99
N GLY A 138 -3.46 10.93 4.64
CA GLY A 138 -3.10 12.33 4.77
C GLY A 138 -3.05 12.76 6.24
N GLU A 139 -2.04 13.56 6.58
CA GLU A 139 -1.93 14.29 7.85
C GLU A 139 -2.48 15.72 7.74
N THR A 140 -2.79 16.17 6.52
CA THR A 140 -3.00 17.59 6.17
C THR A 140 -4.41 17.85 5.66
N SER A 141 -4.71 19.09 5.25
CA SER A 141 -6.02 19.39 4.66
C SER A 141 -6.22 18.64 3.32
N PRO A 142 -7.46 18.40 2.87
CA PRO A 142 -7.75 17.81 1.56
C PRO A 142 -7.05 18.51 0.39
N GLU A 143 -6.89 19.84 0.47
CA GLU A 143 -6.23 20.66 -0.54
C GLU A 143 -4.74 20.36 -0.60
N THR A 144 -4.06 20.34 0.56
CA THR A 144 -2.63 20.00 0.63
C THR A 144 -2.38 18.55 0.21
N TYR A 145 -3.23 17.62 0.64
CA TYR A 145 -3.20 16.23 0.20
C TYR A 145 -3.31 16.11 -1.33
N SER A 146 -4.32 16.77 -1.92
CA SER A 146 -4.52 16.79 -3.37
C SER A 146 -3.33 17.39 -4.10
N LYS A 147 -2.72 18.45 -3.55
CA LYS A 147 -1.54 19.09 -4.14
C LYS A 147 -0.34 18.13 -4.19
N HIS A 148 -0.03 17.43 -3.10
CA HIS A 148 1.10 16.50 -3.09
C HIS A 148 0.93 15.36 -4.10
N LEU A 149 -0.29 14.84 -4.24
CA LEU A 149 -0.59 13.82 -5.24
C LEU A 149 -0.51 14.37 -6.66
N ASP A 150 -0.97 15.60 -6.89
CA ASP A 150 -0.83 16.26 -8.19
C ASP A 150 0.64 16.46 -8.57
N ASP A 151 1.47 16.92 -7.62
CA ASP A 151 2.92 17.09 -7.81
C ASP A 151 3.59 15.73 -8.11
N MET A 152 3.19 14.67 -7.40
CA MET A 152 3.67 13.30 -7.65
C MET A 152 3.27 12.81 -9.05
N LEU A 153 2.00 12.94 -9.44
CA LEU A 153 1.51 12.50 -10.75
C LEU A 153 2.18 13.27 -11.88
N SER A 154 2.37 14.58 -11.73
CA SER A 154 3.08 15.43 -12.68
C SER A 154 4.52 14.96 -12.88
N ARG A 155 5.21 14.65 -11.78
CA ARG A 155 6.58 14.13 -11.81
C ARG A 155 6.66 12.74 -12.46
N VAL A 156 5.80 11.81 -12.06
CA VAL A 156 5.75 10.46 -12.65
C VAL A 156 5.50 10.55 -14.15
N ARG A 157 4.56 11.40 -14.59
CA ARG A 157 4.29 11.63 -16.01
C ARG A 157 5.50 12.17 -16.77
N ALA A 158 6.30 13.03 -16.13
CA ALA A 158 7.48 13.63 -16.75
C ALA A 158 8.69 12.68 -16.78
N GLU A 159 8.87 11.83 -15.76
CA GLU A 159 10.08 11.03 -15.58
C GLU A 159 9.93 9.56 -15.98
N VAL A 160 8.71 9.01 -16.02
CA VAL A 160 8.46 7.58 -16.20
C VAL A 160 7.64 7.32 -17.46
N PRO A 161 8.23 6.72 -18.52
CA PRO A 161 7.51 6.40 -19.73
C PRO A 161 6.60 5.18 -19.56
N ARG A 162 5.50 5.13 -20.31
CA ARG A 162 4.55 4.01 -20.37
C ARG A 162 4.08 3.59 -18.98
N VAL A 163 3.39 4.48 -18.30
CA VAL A 163 3.01 4.27 -16.89
C VAL A 163 1.51 4.44 -16.71
N ILE A 164 0.96 3.57 -15.87
CA ILE A 164 -0.38 3.70 -15.35
C ILE A 164 -0.29 3.81 -13.83
N VAL A 165 -0.83 4.88 -13.28
CA VAL A 165 -0.88 5.10 -11.83
C VAL A 165 -2.25 4.72 -11.32
N ASN A 166 -2.32 3.73 -10.43
CA ASN A 166 -3.55 3.32 -9.77
C ASN A 166 -3.69 4.00 -8.41
N LEU A 167 -4.59 4.98 -8.34
CA LEU A 167 -4.95 5.68 -7.10
C LEU A 167 -5.99 4.86 -6.35
N ILE A 168 -5.60 4.28 -5.21
CA ILE A 168 -6.45 3.42 -4.40
C ILE A 168 -7.05 4.24 -3.26
N ASN A 169 -8.36 4.12 -3.07
CA ASN A 169 -9.06 4.81 -2.00
C ASN A 169 -8.56 4.40 -0.60
N ASN A 170 -8.75 5.34 0.33
CA ASN A 170 -8.66 5.09 1.74
C ASN A 170 -10.02 4.59 2.25
N TRP A 171 -10.01 3.53 3.04
CA TRP A 171 -11.20 3.07 3.76
C TRP A 171 -11.41 3.88 5.04
N ASN A 172 -12.64 3.89 5.54
CA ASN A 172 -12.96 4.48 6.84
C ASN A 172 -12.33 3.63 7.95
N ILE A 173 -11.29 4.17 8.59
CA ILE A 173 -10.62 3.51 9.73
C ILE A 173 -11.61 3.29 10.90
N SER A 174 -12.67 4.10 10.98
CA SER A 174 -13.69 3.93 12.02
C SER A 174 -14.47 2.61 11.85
N ASP A 175 -14.70 2.14 10.62
CA ASP A 175 -15.37 0.87 10.37
C ASP A 175 -14.50 -0.30 10.86
N VAL A 176 -13.19 -0.22 10.61
CA VAL A 176 -12.20 -1.17 11.16
C VAL A 176 -12.21 -1.14 12.69
N TYR A 177 -12.20 0.05 13.29
CA TYR A 177 -12.28 0.18 14.75
C TYR A 177 -13.58 -0.46 15.29
N MET A 178 -14.74 -0.17 14.68
CA MET A 178 -16.02 -0.69 15.15
C MET A 178 -16.07 -2.22 15.05
N ALA A 179 -15.51 -2.80 13.99
CA ALA A 179 -15.40 -4.25 13.85
C ALA A 179 -14.42 -4.90 14.84
N THR A 180 -13.43 -4.14 15.34
CA THR A 180 -12.27 -4.72 16.07
C THR A 180 -12.13 -4.33 17.54
N HIS A 181 -12.76 -3.25 18.00
CA HIS A 181 -12.52 -2.67 19.34
C HIS A 181 -12.85 -3.59 20.52
N GLY A 182 -13.69 -4.61 20.31
CA GLY A 182 -13.99 -5.65 21.30
C GLY A 182 -12.95 -6.78 21.37
N HIS A 183 -12.10 -6.93 20.36
CA HIS A 183 -11.18 -8.05 20.23
C HIS A 183 -9.84 -7.78 20.93
N LEU A 184 -9.44 -8.67 21.84
CA LEU A 184 -8.14 -8.61 22.54
C LEU A 184 -6.94 -8.58 21.58
N TYR A 185 -7.05 -9.31 20.47
CA TYR A 185 -6.06 -9.31 19.40
C TYR A 185 -5.80 -7.91 18.81
N CYS A 186 -6.81 -7.04 18.77
CA CYS A 186 -6.70 -5.68 18.24
C CYS A 186 -6.36 -4.64 19.32
N LYS A 187 -6.05 -5.09 20.53
CA LYS A 187 -5.62 -4.26 21.68
C LYS A 187 -4.14 -4.48 22.00
N ALA A 188 -3.33 -4.70 20.96
CA ALA A 188 -1.89 -4.96 21.07
C ALA A 188 -1.21 -3.86 21.90
N SER A 189 -0.62 -4.23 23.03
CA SER A 189 0.17 -3.29 23.84
C SER A 189 1.63 -3.26 23.37
N MET A 190 2.15 -2.07 23.09
CA MET A 190 3.56 -1.86 22.73
C MET A 190 4.42 -1.55 23.96
N PHE A 191 3.88 -0.80 24.94
CA PHE A 191 4.51 -0.52 26.23
C PHE A 191 3.44 -0.34 27.32
N GLY A 192 3.26 -1.33 28.20
CA GLY A 192 2.30 -1.24 29.31
C GLY A 192 0.84 -1.21 28.85
N ARG A 193 0.16 -0.06 28.94
CA ARG A 193 -1.24 0.11 28.47
C ARG A 193 -1.36 0.81 27.11
N PHE A 194 -0.22 1.18 26.50
CA PHE A 194 -0.21 1.93 25.25
C PHE A 194 -0.49 1.01 24.06
N GLN A 195 -1.60 1.26 23.35
CA GLN A 195 -2.01 0.44 22.23
C GLN A 195 -1.47 0.99 20.90
N TYR A 196 -0.89 0.13 20.08
CA TYR A 196 -0.25 0.57 18.83
C TYR A 196 -1.21 1.23 17.83
N ASN A 197 -2.42 0.70 17.69
CA ASN A 197 -3.45 1.29 16.82
C ASN A 197 -3.81 2.74 17.23
N GLN A 198 -3.71 3.07 18.52
CA GLN A 198 -3.93 4.42 19.01
C GLN A 198 -2.77 5.37 18.66
N LEU A 199 -1.54 4.85 18.53
CA LEU A 199 -0.39 5.62 18.06
C LEU A 199 -0.50 5.95 16.57
N GLN A 200 -0.86 4.96 15.77
CA GLN A 200 -0.91 5.09 14.31
C GLN A 200 -2.11 5.93 13.86
N CYS A 201 -3.24 5.80 14.55
CA CYS A 201 -4.48 6.50 14.19
C CYS A 201 -5.11 7.14 15.44
N PRO A 202 -4.48 8.17 16.04
CA PRO A 202 -4.97 8.79 17.28
C PRO A 202 -6.37 9.40 17.12
N CYS A 203 -6.72 9.88 15.92
CA CYS A 203 -8.04 10.39 15.59
C CYS A 203 -9.15 9.34 15.77
N SER A 204 -8.84 8.04 15.70
CA SER A 204 -9.84 6.96 15.84
C SER A 204 -10.27 6.72 17.30
N VAL A 205 -9.47 7.14 18.28
CA VAL A 205 -9.68 6.82 19.70
C VAL A 205 -10.92 7.53 20.26
N GLY A 206 -11.11 8.80 19.93
CA GLY A 206 -12.24 9.60 20.38
C GLY A 206 -13.49 9.39 19.52
N ALA A 207 -14.62 8.99 20.13
CA ALA A 207 -15.88 8.79 19.42
C ALA A 207 -16.33 10.05 18.63
N SER A 208 -16.10 11.25 19.17
CA SER A 208 -16.39 12.53 18.51
C SER A 208 -15.48 12.85 17.32
N ASN A 209 -14.32 12.21 17.21
CA ASN A 209 -13.36 12.43 16.12
C ASN A 209 -13.59 11.48 14.94
N ARG A 210 -14.24 10.33 15.15
CA ARG A 210 -14.48 9.34 14.09
C ARG A 210 -15.30 9.88 12.91
N PRO A 211 -16.39 10.65 13.11
CA PRO A 211 -17.10 11.26 11.99
C PRO A 211 -16.22 12.22 11.17
N LYS A 212 -15.36 13.00 11.84
CA LYS A 212 -14.41 13.91 11.17
C LYS A 212 -13.37 13.13 10.36
N MET A 213 -12.88 12.01 10.89
CA MET A 213 -11.95 11.13 10.19
C MET A 213 -12.60 10.49 8.95
N ASN A 214 -13.86 10.07 9.04
CA ASN A 214 -14.61 9.56 7.88
C ASN A 214 -14.83 10.63 6.81
N GLN A 215 -15.16 11.86 7.23
CA GLN A 215 -15.27 12.99 6.32
C GLN A 215 -13.94 13.25 5.60
N LEU A 216 -12.83 13.26 6.35
CA LEU A 216 -11.50 13.47 5.77
C LEU A 216 -11.12 12.37 4.77
N ALA A 217 -11.42 11.10 5.08
CA ALA A 217 -11.23 9.99 4.14
C ALA A 217 -12.06 10.16 2.86
N SER A 218 -13.32 10.59 3.00
CA SER A 218 -14.20 10.92 1.86
C SER A 218 -13.62 12.06 1.03
N ASP A 219 -13.11 13.12 1.66
CA ASP A 219 -12.54 14.28 0.98
C ASP A 219 -11.25 13.91 0.22
N TYR A 220 -10.39 13.09 0.82
CA TYR A 220 -9.21 12.53 0.15
C TYR A 220 -9.59 11.65 -1.04
N ASN A 221 -10.57 10.75 -0.89
CA ASN A 221 -11.03 9.90 -2.00
C ASN A 221 -11.64 10.75 -3.14
N ASN A 222 -12.37 11.82 -2.81
CA ASN A 222 -12.85 12.77 -3.80
C ASN A 222 -11.70 13.49 -4.52
N ALA A 223 -10.61 13.83 -3.82
CA ALA A 223 -9.41 14.39 -4.44
C ALA A 223 -8.75 13.38 -5.41
N LEU A 224 -8.62 12.11 -5.02
CA LEU A 224 -8.10 11.04 -5.89
C LEU A 224 -8.95 10.91 -7.17
N TYR A 225 -10.28 10.90 -7.04
CA TYR A 225 -11.18 10.83 -8.18
C TYR A 225 -11.05 12.04 -9.12
N LYS A 226 -10.95 13.26 -8.56
CA LYS A 226 -10.75 14.48 -9.35
C LYS A 226 -9.42 14.45 -10.11
N LEU A 227 -8.35 13.97 -9.48
CA LEU A 227 -7.04 13.83 -10.13
C LEU A 227 -7.07 12.78 -11.26
N HIS A 228 -7.74 11.65 -11.04
CA HIS A 228 -7.99 10.67 -12.10
C HIS A 228 -8.68 11.30 -13.32
N LEU A 229 -9.74 12.08 -13.11
CA LEU A 229 -10.43 12.78 -14.21
C LEU A 229 -9.52 13.81 -14.89
N LYS A 230 -8.79 14.62 -14.09
CA LYS A 230 -7.87 15.66 -14.58
C LYS A 230 -6.83 15.09 -15.55
N TYR A 231 -6.14 14.03 -15.15
CA TYR A 231 -5.04 13.48 -15.96
C TYR A 231 -5.54 12.69 -17.17
N ASN A 232 -6.66 11.96 -17.05
CA ASN A 232 -7.21 11.24 -18.19
C ASN A 232 -7.80 12.18 -19.26
N ALA A 233 -8.22 13.40 -18.88
CA ALA A 233 -8.63 14.41 -19.85
C ALA A 233 -7.50 14.87 -20.78
N LEU A 234 -6.23 14.64 -20.40
CA LEU A 234 -5.06 14.98 -21.22
C LEU A 234 -4.90 14.06 -22.44
N LYS A 235 -5.55 12.89 -22.44
CA LYS A 235 -5.47 11.88 -23.53
C LYS A 235 -4.04 11.53 -23.91
N ASP A 236 -3.24 11.21 -22.91
CA ASP A 236 -1.84 10.81 -23.07
C ASP A 236 -1.77 9.28 -23.28
N ASP A 237 -1.31 8.84 -24.45
CA ASP A 237 -1.24 7.42 -24.79
C ASP A 237 -0.17 6.64 -24.01
N SER A 238 0.74 7.36 -23.32
CA SER A 238 1.84 6.80 -22.55
C SER A 238 1.68 6.97 -21.03
N PHE A 239 0.64 7.67 -20.59
CA PHE A 239 0.37 7.98 -19.19
C PHE A 239 -1.12 7.86 -18.87
N GLY A 240 -1.48 6.96 -17.96
CA GLY A 240 -2.85 6.79 -17.48
C GLY A 240 -2.96 6.94 -15.97
N VAL A 241 -4.11 7.42 -15.49
CA VAL A 241 -4.44 7.37 -14.06
C VAL A 241 -5.70 6.53 -13.87
N MET A 242 -5.63 5.47 -13.09
CA MET A 242 -6.80 4.71 -12.63
C MET A 242 -7.21 5.18 -11.24
N HIS A 243 -8.49 5.02 -10.92
CA HIS A 243 -9.02 5.24 -9.58
C HIS A 243 -9.74 3.96 -9.13
N THR A 244 -9.26 3.36 -8.05
CA THR A 244 -9.79 2.12 -7.49
C THR A 244 -10.52 2.40 -6.17
N PRO A 245 -11.86 2.32 -6.14
CA PRO A 245 -12.62 2.41 -4.90
C PRO A 245 -12.33 1.24 -3.97
N THR A 246 -12.29 1.49 -2.65
CA THR A 246 -12.14 0.47 -1.61
C THR A 246 -13.41 0.39 -0.78
N SER A 247 -14.46 -0.24 -1.30
CA SER A 247 -15.68 -0.53 -0.55
C SER A 247 -15.53 -1.88 0.18
N ILE A 248 -14.70 -1.91 1.22
CA ILE A 248 -14.59 -3.09 2.08
C ILE A 248 -15.67 -2.97 3.17
N ASP A 249 -16.64 -3.88 3.14
CA ASP A 249 -17.60 -4.03 4.23
C ASP A 249 -16.94 -4.82 5.38
N PHE A 250 -16.44 -4.10 6.38
CA PHE A 250 -15.86 -4.69 7.60
C PHE A 250 -16.91 -5.27 8.55
N SER A 251 -18.20 -5.01 8.33
CA SER A 251 -19.30 -5.51 9.17
C SER A 251 -19.87 -6.85 8.68
N GLY A 252 -19.79 -7.11 7.37
CA GLY A 252 -20.39 -8.28 6.73
C GLY A 252 -19.59 -9.59 6.80
N ALA A 253 -18.34 -9.57 7.27
CA ALA A 253 -17.48 -10.76 7.31
C ALA A 253 -16.85 -10.98 8.70
N PRO A 254 -16.81 -12.23 9.23
CA PRO A 254 -16.09 -12.54 10.45
C PRO A 254 -14.63 -12.11 10.33
N MET A 255 -14.06 -11.47 11.37
CA MET A 255 -12.65 -11.04 11.37
C MET A 255 -11.65 -12.16 11.02
N LYS A 256 -12.03 -13.43 11.26
CA LYS A 256 -11.27 -14.61 10.88
C LYS A 256 -11.09 -14.76 9.35
N ILE A 257 -12.01 -14.27 8.52
CA ILE A 257 -11.87 -14.29 7.05
C ILE A 257 -10.68 -13.44 6.61
N TYR A 258 -10.51 -12.24 7.19
CA TYR A 258 -9.34 -11.40 6.93
C TYR A 258 -8.02 -12.01 7.44
N ARG A 259 -8.07 -12.95 8.39
CA ARG A 259 -6.90 -13.71 8.85
C ARG A 259 -6.59 -14.94 7.98
N LEU A 260 -7.62 -15.56 7.39
CA LEU A 260 -7.53 -16.86 6.70
C LEU A 260 -7.23 -16.76 5.21
N LEU A 261 -7.41 -15.59 4.59
CA LEU A 261 -7.03 -15.36 3.19
C LEU A 261 -5.51 -15.44 2.96
N GLY A 262 -4.69 -15.30 4.01
CA GLY A 262 -3.23 -15.52 3.94
C GLY A 262 -2.78 -16.98 4.15
N THR A 263 -3.66 -17.91 4.55
CA THR A 263 -3.22 -19.27 4.95
C THR A 263 -4.08 -20.44 4.47
N ARG A 264 -5.36 -20.26 4.12
CA ARG A 264 -6.27 -21.41 3.90
C ARG A 264 -6.69 -21.72 2.47
N PHE A 265 -6.35 -20.90 1.48
CA PHE A 265 -6.59 -21.28 0.07
C PHE A 265 -5.63 -22.34 -0.47
N LEU A 266 -4.64 -22.79 0.32
CA LEU A 266 -3.55 -23.67 -0.11
C LEU A 266 -3.64 -25.14 0.37
N SER A 267 -4.77 -25.60 0.90
CA SER A 267 -4.89 -27.01 1.37
C SER A 267 -5.86 -27.90 0.58
N ARG A 268 -6.46 -27.43 -0.52
CA ARG A 268 -7.21 -28.31 -1.42
C ARG A 268 -6.35 -28.72 -2.61
N SER A 269 -5.59 -29.78 -2.41
CA SER A 269 -5.12 -30.64 -3.51
C SER A 269 -6.31 -31.09 -4.36
N PRO A 270 -6.19 -31.17 -5.71
CA PRO A 270 -7.22 -31.80 -6.52
C PRO A 270 -7.32 -33.26 -6.10
N ARG A 271 -8.49 -33.67 -5.59
CA ARG A 271 -8.80 -35.10 -5.50
C ARG A 271 -8.81 -35.66 -6.92
N LYS A 272 -7.86 -36.55 -7.21
CA LYS A 272 -7.94 -37.50 -8.31
C LYS A 272 -9.14 -38.41 -8.10
#